data_AF-W7SXW5-F1
#
_entry.id   AF-W7SXW5-F1
#
_cell.length_a   1.000
_cell.length_b   1.000
_cell.length_c   1.000
_cell.angle_alpha   90.00
_cell.angle_beta   90.00
_cell.angle_gamma   90.00
#
_symmetry.space_group_name_H-M   'P 1'
#
loop_
_entity.id
_entity.type
_entity.pdbx_description
1 polymer ?
#
loop_
_entity_poly.entity_id
_entity_poly.type
_entity_poly.pdbx_seq_one_letter_code
_entity_poly.pdbx_strand_id
1 'polypeptide(L)' 'MSDTTPTHNVRTWADGFGRWHASVPLTDYAVADANKARALIIAELTEREGPQFDPSAVHVTRTSVTGHGTAVYSERVDD' A
#
# COMPACT_ATOMS: atom_id res chain seq x y z
N MET A 1 -1.43 15.02 29.65
CA MET A 1 -1.59 13.62 29.22
C MET A 1 -1.29 13.60 27.74
N SER A 2 -0.11 13.10 27.36
CA SER A 2 0.27 13.00 25.95
C SER A 2 -0.42 11.76 25.39
N ASP A 3 -1.54 11.95 24.70
CA ASP A 3 -2.15 10.91 23.89
C ASP A 3 -1.32 10.78 22.60
N THR A 4 -0.19 10.10 22.69
CA THR A 4 0.53 9.59 21.53
C THR A 4 -0.10 8.25 21.15
N THR A 5 -1.32 8.30 20.63
CA THR A 5 -1.82 7.21 19.77
C THR A 5 -0.80 7.09 18.65
N PRO A 6 -0.08 5.96 18.51
CA PRO A 6 0.95 5.91 17.50
C PRO A 6 0.27 5.96 16.14
N THR A 7 0.58 6.99 15.37
CA THR A 7 0.35 7.10 13.91
C THR A 7 1.23 6.10 13.15
N HIS A 8 1.24 4.85 13.60
CA HIS A 8 1.57 3.72 12.75
C HIS A 8 0.52 3.65 11.63
N ASN A 9 0.74 2.82 10.61
CA ASN A 9 -0.26 2.33 9.65
C ASN A 9 -0.07 2.84 8.22
N VAL A 10 0.92 3.68 7.91
CA VAL A 10 1.38 3.86 6.51
C VAL A 10 2.80 3.35 6.35
N ARG A 11 2.96 2.26 5.60
CA ARG A 11 4.25 1.62 5.30
C ARG A 11 4.17 0.92 3.95
N THR A 12 5.26 0.94 3.22
CA THR A 12 5.51 0.21 1.96
C THR A 12 6.62 -0.82 2.16
N TRP A 13 6.51 -1.98 1.52
CA TRP A 13 7.58 -2.99 1.48
C TRP A 13 7.40 -3.94 0.30
N ALA A 14 8.49 -4.58 -0.12
CA ALA A 14 8.44 -5.71 -1.06
C ALA A 14 8.53 -7.04 -0.29
N ASP A 15 7.86 -8.08 -0.76
CA ASP A 15 8.05 -9.44 -0.26
C ASP A 15 9.20 -10.19 -0.98
N GLY A 16 9.46 -11.42 -0.57
CA GLY A 16 10.52 -12.26 -1.15
C GLY A 16 10.29 -12.70 -2.60
N PHE A 17 9.12 -12.38 -3.18
CA PHE A 17 8.75 -12.66 -4.57
C PHE A 17 8.73 -11.40 -5.43
N GLY A 18 9.16 -10.26 -4.89
CA GLY A 18 9.20 -8.99 -5.60
C GLY A 18 7.85 -8.27 -5.68
N ARG A 19 6.81 -8.74 -4.98
CA ARG A 19 5.51 -8.05 -4.96
C ARG A 19 5.52 -6.94 -3.93
N TRP A 20 4.98 -5.79 -4.31
CA TRP A 20 4.88 -4.65 -3.40
C TRP A 20 3.63 -4.70 -2.54
N HIS A 21 3.78 -4.23 -1.31
CA HIS A 21 2.73 -4.15 -0.31
C HIS A 21 2.69 -2.75 0.27
N ALA A 22 1.48 -2.31 0.65
CA ALA A 22 1.25 -1.09 1.39
C ALA A 22 0.24 -1.31 2.51
N SER A 23 0.55 -0.82 3.70
CA SER A 23 -0.40 -0.65 4.78
C SER A 23 -0.99 0.75 4.73
N VAL A 24 -2.30 0.89 4.88
CA VAL A 24 -2.99 2.18 5.00
C VAL A 24 -4.05 2.13 6.10
N PRO A 25 -4.36 3.25 6.78
CA PRO A 25 -5.51 3.33 7.67
C PRO A 25 -6.77 2.85 6.97
N LEU A 26 -7.52 1.95 7.59
CA LEU A 26 -8.79 1.46 7.09
C LEU A 26 -9.86 2.54 7.33
N THR A 27 -10.60 2.87 6.28
CA THR A 27 -11.76 3.75 6.35
C THR A 27 -13.00 3.02 5.84
N ASP A 28 -14.16 3.67 5.91
CA ASP A 28 -15.39 3.15 5.29
C ASP A 28 -15.35 3.23 3.75
N TYR A 29 -14.31 3.87 3.18
CA TYR A 29 -14.15 4.10 1.75
C TYR A 29 -13.07 3.17 1.16
N ALA A 30 -13.40 1.88 0.99
CA ALA A 30 -12.46 0.87 0.53
C ALA A 30 -11.73 1.20 -0.80
N VAL A 31 -12.40 1.94 -1.71
CA VAL A 31 -11.80 2.41 -2.97
C VAL A 31 -10.76 3.50 -2.73
N ALA A 32 -11.01 4.42 -1.80
CA ALA A 32 -10.07 5.46 -1.44
C ALA A 32 -8.82 4.87 -0.76
N ASP A 33 -9.01 3.89 0.13
CA ASP A 33 -7.92 3.16 0.78
C ASP A 33 -7.06 2.43 -0.25
N ALA A 34 -7.68 1.74 -1.22
CA ALA A 34 -6.98 1.07 -2.31
C ALA A 34 -6.19 2.04 -3.18
N ASN A 35 -6.79 3.18 -3.56
CA ASN A 35 -6.11 4.21 -4.34
C ASN A 35 -4.91 4.80 -3.59
N LYS A 36 -5.04 4.98 -2.27
CA LYS A 36 -3.94 5.43 -1.41
C LYS A 36 -2.81 4.41 -1.35
N ALA A 37 -3.13 3.13 -1.15
CA ALA A 37 -2.14 2.06 -1.16
C ALA A 37 -1.41 1.96 -2.51
N ARG A 38 -2.15 2.04 -3.62
CA ARG A 38 -1.62 2.06 -4.98
C ARG A 38 -0.65 3.23 -5.21
N ALA A 39 -1.03 4.44 -4.79
CA ALA A 39 -0.19 5.62 -4.94
C ALA A 39 1.13 5.50 -4.16
N LEU A 40 1.10 4.91 -2.96
CA LEU A 40 2.31 4.67 -2.17
C LEU A 40 3.26 3.68 -2.85
N ILE A 41 2.74 2.58 -3.38
CA ILE A 41 3.54 1.59 -4.13
C ILE A 41 4.13 2.22 -5.39
N ILE A 42 3.35 3.00 -6.13
CA ILE A 42 3.83 3.72 -7.32
C ILE A 42 4.96 4.68 -6.98
N ALA A 43 4.86 5.42 -5.87
CA ALA A 43 5.90 6.35 -5.46
C ALA A 43 7.24 5.64 -5.21
N GLU A 44 7.21 4.52 -4.48
CA GLU A 44 8.39 3.68 -4.19
C GLU A 44 9.00 3.08 -5.47
N LEU A 45 8.15 2.53 -6.34
CA LEU A 45 8.59 1.95 -7.61
C LEU A 45 9.18 3.00 -8.53
N THR A 46 8.57 4.19 -8.60
CA THR A 46 9.10 5.32 -9.40
C THR A 46 10.47 5.75 -8.90
N GLU A 47 10.67 5.82 -7.58
CA GLU A 47 11.97 6.18 -6.99
C GLU A 47 13.05 5.13 -7.29
N ARG A 48 12.68 3.84 -7.31
CA ARG A 48 13.62 2.73 -7.53
C ARG A 48 13.94 2.44 -9.00
N GLU A 49 12.92 2.40 -9.84
CA GLU A 49 13.03 1.99 -11.25
C GLU A 49 13.27 3.17 -12.19
N GLY A 50 12.93 4.38 -11.74
CA GLY A 50 13.12 5.61 -12.49
C GLY A 50 12.09 5.81 -13.60
N PRO A 51 12.39 6.64 -14.62
CA PRO A 51 11.41 7.14 -15.59
C PRO A 51 10.83 6.10 -16.56
N GLN A 52 11.37 4.88 -16.57
CA GLN A 52 10.90 3.77 -17.41
C GLN A 52 9.75 2.98 -16.78
N PHE A 53 9.50 3.19 -15.49
CA PHE A 53 8.42 2.53 -14.77
C PHE A 53 7.06 2.98 -15.31
N ASP A 54 6.19 2.03 -15.63
CA ASP A 54 4.80 2.30 -16.01
C ASP A 54 3.89 2.21 -14.76
N PRO A 55 3.47 3.35 -14.18
CA PRO A 55 2.62 3.34 -13.00
C PRO A 55 1.20 2.84 -13.30
N SER A 56 0.79 2.73 -14.56
CA SER A 56 -0.53 2.22 -14.94
C SER A 56 -0.66 0.71 -14.71
N ALA A 57 0.45 -0.03 -14.80
CA ALA A 57 0.51 -1.47 -14.58
C ALA A 57 0.28 -1.88 -13.12
N VAL A 58 0.43 -0.96 -12.16
CA VAL A 58 0.21 -1.28 -10.74
C VAL A 58 -1.29 -1.35 -10.46
N HIS A 59 -1.75 -2.55 -10.12
CA HIS A 59 -3.06 -2.81 -9.54
C HIS A 59 -2.89 -3.35 -8.13
N VAL A 60 -3.79 -3.01 -7.21
CA VAL A 60 -3.70 -3.48 -5.81
C VAL A 60 -4.94 -4.23 -5.39
N THR A 61 -4.75 -5.23 -4.53
CA THR A 61 -5.83 -5.99 -3.90
C THR A 61 -5.64 -5.98 -2.39
N ARG A 62 -6.72 -5.83 -1.62
CA ARG A 62 -6.65 -5.91 -0.15
C ARG A 62 -6.40 -7.36 0.26
N THR A 63 -5.33 -7.60 1.00
CA THR A 63 -4.92 -8.93 1.46
C THR A 63 -5.35 -9.20 2.90
N SER A 64 -5.34 -8.19 3.76
CA SER A 64 -5.75 -8.35 5.17
C SER A 64 -6.20 -7.03 5.79
N VAL A 65 -6.89 -7.13 6.92
CA VAL A 65 -7.17 -6.02 7.84
C VAL A 65 -6.56 -6.39 9.18
N THR A 66 -5.72 -5.51 9.73
CA THR A 66 -5.17 -5.69 11.07
C THR A 66 -6.20 -5.27 12.12
N GLY A 67 -6.14 -5.87 13.31
CA GLY A 67 -7.03 -5.53 14.42
C GLY A 67 -6.91 -4.09 14.94
N HIS A 68 -6.02 -3.28 14.36
CA HIS A 68 -5.75 -1.88 14.72
C HIS A 68 -6.24 -0.88 13.67
N GLY A 69 -7.25 -1.25 12.86
CA GLY A 69 -7.83 -0.32 11.87
C GLY A 69 -6.88 0.00 10.71
N THR A 70 -6.08 -0.98 10.27
CA THR A 70 -5.23 -0.86 9.08
C THR A 70 -5.62 -1.90 8.06
N ALA A 71 -5.65 -1.52 6.79
CA ALA A 71 -5.75 -2.46 5.69
C ALA A 71 -4.37 -2.64 5.03
N VAL A 72 -4.03 -3.88 4.70
CA VAL A 72 -2.86 -4.21 3.89
C VAL A 72 -3.32 -4.53 2.48
N TYR A 73 -2.65 -3.92 1.52
CA TYR A 73 -2.85 -4.12 0.08
C TYR A 73 -1.56 -4.63 -0.53
N SER A 74 -1.66 -5.51 -1.51
CA SER A 74 -0.53 -5.95 -2.32
C SER A 74 -0.78 -5.70 -3.79
N GLU A 75 0.29 -5.56 -4.56
CA GLU A 75 0.26 -5.59 -6.01
C GLU A 75 -0.41 -6.88 -6.52
N ARG A 76 -1.24 -6.73 -7.55
CA ARG A 76 -1.89 -7.83 -8.25
C ARG A 76 -0.97 -8.26 -9.38
N VAL A 77 -0.70 -9.56 -9.44
CA VAL A 77 -0.10 -10.18 -10.63
C VAL A 77 -1.27 -10.72 -11.44
N ASP A 78 -1.54 -10.12 -12.60
CA ASP A 78 -2.38 -10.76 -13.60
C ASP A 78 -1.51 -11.82 -14.29
N ASP A 79 -1.82 -13.10 -14.05
CA ASP A 79 -1.24 -14.29 -14.69
C ASP A 79 -1.85 -14.46 -16.09
#